data_AF-W4EWP7-F1
#
_entry.id   AF-W4EWP7-F1
#
_cell.length_a   1.000
_cell.length_b   1.000
_cell.length_c   1.000
_cell.angle_alpha   90.00
_cell.angle_beta   90.00
_cell.angle_gamma   90.00
#
_symmetry.space_group_name_H-M   'P 1'
#
loop_
_entity.id
_entity.type
_entity.pdbx_description
1 polymer ?
#
loop_
_entity_poly.entity_id
_entity_poly.type
_entity_poly.pdbx_seq_one_letter_code
_entity_poly.pdbx_strand_id
1 'polypeptide(L)'
;MKNIIRYGFFMFTIVLTVIGFSKLINSVDNGTDSANKYLRISMGGSMDADDFRIITEGYILSNIILGGIMFLVGLVFFCFCVYKLLKKFN
;
A
#
# COMPACT_ATOMS: atom_id res chain seq x y z
N MET A 1 -29.05 8.37 8.58
CA MET A 1 -27.73 7.83 9.02
C MET A 1 -27.24 6.62 8.22
N LYS A 2 -28.01 5.54 8.04
CA LYS A 2 -27.57 4.30 7.35
C LYS A 2 -26.94 4.50 5.95
N ASN A 3 -27.46 5.44 5.16
CA ASN A 3 -26.94 5.71 3.80
C ASN A 3 -25.60 6.46 3.83
N ILE A 4 -25.41 7.41 4.76
CA ILE A 4 -24.16 8.18 4.91
C ILE A 4 -22.99 7.24 5.24
N ILE A 5 -23.18 6.32 6.20
CA ILE A 5 -22.16 5.34 6.57
C ILE A 5 -21.79 4.45 5.38
N ARG A 6 -22.78 4.06 4.57
CA ARG A 6 -22.59 3.19 3.41
C ARG A 6 -21.79 3.87 2.30
N TYR A 7 -22.11 5.11 1.95
CA TYR A 7 -21.35 5.88 0.96
C TYR A 7 -19.97 6.27 1.49
N GLY A 8 -19.85 6.59 2.78
CA GLY A 8 -18.57 6.85 3.42
C GLY A 8 -17.63 5.65 3.35
N PHE A 9 -18.12 4.45 3.69
CA PHE A 9 -17.35 3.22 3.58
C PHE A 9 -16.95 2.91 2.13
N PHE A 10 -17.84 3.15 1.16
CA PHE A 10 -17.52 2.98 -0.25
C PHE A 10 -16.42 3.93 -0.75
N MET A 11 -16.46 5.20 -0.36
CA MET A 11 -15.39 6.15 -0.69
C MET A 11 -14.07 5.76 -0.01
N PHE A 12 -14.13 5.29 1.23
CA PHE A 12 -12.96 4.80 1.95
C PHE A 12 -12.28 3.62 1.24
N THR A 13 -13.06 2.65 0.73
CA THR A 13 -12.47 1.50 0.03
C THR A 13 -11.81 1.89 -1.29
N ILE A 14 -12.39 2.85 -2.03
CA ILE A 14 -11.75 3.42 -3.23
C ILE A 14 -10.40 4.04 -2.87
N VAL A 15 -10.37 4.91 -1.86
CA VAL A 15 -9.14 5.57 -1.41
C VAL A 15 -8.10 4.55 -0.97
N LEU A 16 -8.51 3.54 -0.21
CA LEU A 16 -7.62 2.46 0.26
C LEU A 16 -7.01 1.68 -0.91
N THR A 17 -7.81 1.32 -1.91
CA THR A 17 -7.35 0.65 -3.13
C THR A 17 -6.36 1.51 -3.90
N VAL A 18 -6.65 2.80 -4.11
CA VAL A 18 -5.76 3.72 -4.84
C VAL A 18 -4.42 3.87 -4.13
N ILE A 19 -4.43 4.04 -2.81
CA ILE A 19 -3.20 4.15 -2.01
C ILE A 19 -2.40 2.84 -2.08
N GLY A 20 -3.05 1.69 -1.91
CA GLY A 20 -2.39 0.38 -2.01
C GLY A 20 -1.74 0.17 -3.38
N PHE A 21 -2.46 0.54 -4.45
CA PHE A 21 -1.95 0.45 -5.82
C PHE A 21 -0.75 1.39 -6.06
N SER A 22 -0.83 2.65 -5.61
CA SER A 22 0.28 3.60 -5.72
C SER A 22 1.52 3.11 -4.96
N LYS A 23 1.34 2.53 -3.78
CA LYS A 23 2.43 1.90 -3.01
C LYS A 23 3.09 0.74 -3.75
N LEU A 24 2.30 -0.08 -4.45
CA LEU A 24 2.80 -1.21 -5.25
C LEU A 24 3.60 -0.74 -6.47
N ILE A 25 3.09 0.20 -7.25
CA ILE A 25 3.80 0.69 -8.45
C ILE A 25 5.13 1.33 -8.06
N ASN A 26 5.13 2.14 -7.00
CA ASN A 26 6.31 2.86 -6.55
C ASN A 26 7.11 2.06 -5.50
N SER A 27 6.92 0.74 -5.40
CA SER A 27 7.51 -0.04 -4.29
C SER A 27 9.03 -0.10 -4.33
N VAL A 28 9.60 -0.14 -5.55
CA VAL A 28 11.04 -0.12 -5.77
C VAL A 28 11.61 1.22 -5.32
N ASP A 29 11.14 2.33 -5.90
CA ASP A 29 11.61 3.67 -5.56
C ASP A 29 11.44 3.98 -4.07
N ASN A 30 10.26 3.71 -3.50
CA ASN A 30 10.02 3.91 -2.06
C ASN A 30 10.91 3.04 -1.18
N GLY A 31 11.20 1.80 -1.61
CA GLY A 31 12.06 0.88 -0.89
C GLY A 31 13.52 1.33 -0.91
N THR A 32 14.01 1.72 -2.09
CA THR A 32 15.35 2.28 -2.29
C THR A 32 15.53 3.58 -1.53
N ASP A 33 14.55 4.50 -1.55
CA ASP A 33 14.59 5.73 -0.77
C ASP A 33 14.62 5.46 0.73
N SER A 34 13.87 4.45 1.20
CA SER A 34 13.87 4.04 2.60
C SER A 34 15.22 3.46 3.03
N ALA A 35 15.83 2.64 2.17
CA ALA A 35 17.17 2.09 2.38
C ALA A 35 18.25 3.19 2.38
N ASN A 36 18.21 4.11 1.43
CA ASN A 36 19.10 5.27 1.37
C ASN A 36 18.96 6.16 2.61
N LYS A 37 17.72 6.39 3.07
CA LYS A 37 17.45 7.13 4.29
C LYS A 37 18.03 6.41 5.52
N TYR A 38 17.85 5.09 5.59
CA TYR A 38 18.44 4.27 6.66
C TYR A 38 19.97 4.36 6.65
N LEU A 39 20.61 4.23 5.48
CA LEU A 39 22.06 4.37 5.34
C LEU A 39 22.56 5.73 5.86
N ARG A 40 21.89 6.81 5.45
CA ARG A 40 22.29 8.19 5.82
C ARG A 40 22.06 8.50 7.30
N ILE A 41 20.95 8.06 7.87
CA ILE A 41 20.53 8.46 9.22
C ILE A 41 21.01 7.47 10.28
N SER A 42 20.88 6.16 10.02
CA SER A 42 21.13 5.12 11.01
C SER A 42 22.56 4.56 10.93
N MET A 43 23.17 4.55 9.75
CA MET A 43 24.51 3.99 9.54
C MET A 43 25.61 5.04 9.30
N GLY A 44 25.27 6.34 9.40
CA GLY A 44 26.25 7.42 9.24
C GLY A 44 26.80 7.58 7.81
N GLY A 45 26.14 6.97 6.82
CA GLY A 45 26.46 7.13 5.39
C GLY A 45 27.45 6.11 4.81
N SER A 46 27.91 5.13 5.60
CA SER A 46 28.83 4.09 5.12
C SER A 46 28.33 2.71 5.54
N MET A 47 28.26 1.79 4.59
CA MET A 47 27.85 0.40 4.80
C MET A 47 28.49 -0.48 3.73
N ASP A 48 28.70 -1.75 4.06
CA ASP A 48 29.08 -2.75 3.07
C ASP A 48 28.02 -2.87 1.96
N ALA A 49 28.45 -3.06 0.72
CA ALA A 49 27.55 -3.08 -0.44
C ALA A 49 26.60 -4.28 -0.42
N ASP A 50 27.04 -5.44 0.08
CA ASP A 50 26.19 -6.63 0.16
C ASP A 50 25.13 -6.48 1.25
N ASP A 51 25.51 -5.94 2.40
CA ASP A 51 24.56 -5.65 3.49
C ASP A 51 23.54 -4.59 3.06
N PHE A 52 23.99 -3.54 2.36
CA PHE A 52 23.10 -2.50 1.85
C PHE A 52 22.09 -3.04 0.83
N ARG A 53 22.52 -3.98 -0.03
CA ARG A 53 21.65 -4.65 -0.99
C ARG A 53 20.55 -5.45 -0.29
N ILE A 54 20.89 -6.24 0.72
CA ILE A 54 19.92 -7.04 1.50
C ILE A 54 18.88 -6.13 2.16
N ILE A 55 19.33 -5.01 2.75
CA ILE A 55 18.43 -4.03 3.37
C ILE A 55 17.51 -3.38 2.34
N THR A 56 18.04 -3.03 1.17
CA THR A 56 17.26 -2.46 0.08
C THR A 56 16.17 -3.43 -0.39
N GLU A 57 16.51 -4.69 -0.64
CA GLU A 57 15.55 -5.73 -0.99
C GLU A 57 14.49 -5.90 0.10
N GLY A 58 14.87 -5.88 1.37
CA GLY A 58 13.95 -5.93 2.50
C GLY A 58 12.95 -4.77 2.54
N TYR A 59 13.40 -3.54 2.29
CA TYR A 59 12.52 -2.37 2.22
C TYR A 59 11.59 -2.40 1.00
N ILE A 60 12.08 -2.84 -0.15
CA ILE A 60 11.26 -3.01 -1.36
C ILE A 60 10.17 -4.05 -1.09
N LEU A 61 10.55 -5.23 -0.57
CA LEU A 61 9.61 -6.29 -0.23
C LEU A 61 8.56 -5.82 0.78
N SER A 62 8.96 -5.07 1.80
CA SER A 62 8.05 -4.51 2.79
C SER A 62 7.02 -3.55 2.15
N ASN A 63 7.45 -2.70 1.20
CA ASN A 63 6.54 -1.83 0.47
C ASN A 63 5.59 -2.62 -0.43
N ILE A 64 6.07 -3.68 -1.10
CA ILE A 64 5.24 -4.58 -1.90
C ILE A 64 4.17 -5.24 -1.02
N ILE A 65 4.56 -5.82 0.11
CA ILE A 65 3.63 -6.51 1.02
C ILE A 65 2.58 -5.53 1.56
N LEU A 66 3.01 -4.37 2.06
CA LEU A 66 2.10 -3.37 2.61
C LEU A 66 1.12 -2.86 1.54
N GLY A 67 1.64 -2.45 0.38
CA GLY A 67 0.82 -1.98 -0.74
C GLY A 67 -0.13 -3.07 -1.23
N GLY A 68 0.36 -4.31 -1.33
CA GLY A 68 -0.41 -5.49 -1.75
C GLY A 68 -1.59 -5.79 -0.83
N ILE A 69 -1.35 -5.81 0.50
CA ILE A 69 -2.42 -6.01 1.49
C ILE A 69 -3.45 -4.89 1.40
N MET A 70 -3.02 -3.63 1.38
CA MET A 70 -3.93 -2.49 1.30
C MET A 70 -4.77 -2.53 0.01
N PHE A 71 -4.14 -2.85 -1.12
CA PHE A 71 -4.80 -2.97 -2.41
C PHE A 71 -5.83 -4.10 -2.42
N LEU A 72 -5.43 -5.31 -2.02
CA LEU A 72 -6.32 -6.47 -2.00
C LEU A 72 -7.51 -6.26 -1.06
N VAL A 73 -7.27 -5.79 0.16
CA VAL A 73 -8.32 -5.52 1.14
C VAL A 73 -9.28 -4.45 0.62
N GLY A 74 -8.75 -3.34 0.09
CA GLY A 74 -9.56 -2.28 -0.51
C GLY A 74 -10.42 -2.81 -1.66
N LEU A 75 -9.83 -3.59 -2.56
CA LEU A 75 -10.50 -4.11 -3.74
C LEU A 75 -11.59 -5.13 -3.40
N VAL A 76 -11.35 -6.02 -2.44
CA VAL A 76 -12.36 -6.97 -1.95
C VAL A 76 -13.57 -6.24 -1.37
N PHE A 77 -13.35 -5.26 -0.50
CA PHE A 77 -14.44 -4.49 0.08
C PHE A 77 -15.15 -3.60 -0.93
N PHE A 78 -14.42 -3.04 -1.90
CA PHE A 78 -15.00 -2.31 -3.01
C PHE A 78 -15.95 -3.19 -3.83
N CYS A 79 -15.49 -4.36 -4.26
CA CYS A 79 -16.31 -5.33 -4.99
C CYS A 79 -17.57 -5.73 -4.20
N PHE A 80 -17.43 -5.99 -2.90
CA PHE A 80 -18.57 -6.30 -2.03
C PHE A 80 -19.58 -5.14 -1.94
N CYS A 81 -19.09 -3.90 -1.84
CA CYS A 81 -19.95 -2.71 -1.82
C CYS A 81 -20.70 -2.52 -3.13
N VAL A 82 -20.01 -2.67 -4.26
CA VAL A 82 -20.62 -2.60 -5.61
C VAL A 82 -21.69 -3.68 -5.75
N TYR A 83 -21.38 -4.93 -5.41
CA TYR A 83 -22.35 -6.04 -5.45
C TYR A 83 -23.62 -5.72 -4.63
N LYS A 84 -23.45 -5.23 -3.39
CA LYS A 84 -24.58 -4.87 -2.53
C LYS A 84 -25.36 -3.66 -3.03
N LEU A 85 -24.73 -2.73 -3.75
CA LEU A 85 -25.40 -1.61 -4.42
C LEU A 85 -26.24 -2.14 -5.58
N LEU A 86 -25.65 -2.91 -6.49
CA LEU A 86 -26.35 -3.49 -7.65
C LEU A 86 -27.55 -4.34 -7.23
N LYS A 87 -27.39 -5.23 -6.24
CA LYS A 87 -28.50 -6.05 -5.72
C LYS A 87 -29.64 -5.25 -5.07
N LYS A 88 -29.41 -3.98 -4.72
CA LYS A 88 -30.49 -3.11 -4.19
C LYS A 88 -31.26 -2.41 -5.32
N PHE A 89 -30.66 -2.28 -6.51
CA PHE A 89 -31.29 -1.66 -7.68
C PHE A 89 -32.05 -2.66 -8.54
N ASN A 90 -31.71 -3.94 -8.45
CA ASN A 90 -32.41 -5.07 -9.08
C ASN A 90 -33.45 -5.66 -8.11
#